data_AF-A0A7J5CEZ7-F1
#
_entry.id   AF-A0A7J5CEZ7-F1
#
_cell.length_a   1.000
_cell.length_b   1.000
_cell.length_c   1.000
_cell.angle_alpha   90.00
_cell.angle_beta   90.00
_cell.angle_gamma   90.00
#
_symmetry.space_group_name_H-M   'P 1'
#
loop_
_entity.id
_entity.type
_entity.pdbx_description
1 polymer ?
#
loop_
_entity_poly.entity_id
_entity_poly.type
_entity_poly.pdbx_seq_one_letter_code
_entity_poly.pdbx_strand_id
1 'polypeptide(L)'
;MDGLDDITNGDEERADALRTALDRLRRSDNPLLREMAAAVRDGQLDLRQAVTGTTYGAELSQPFRTFWTAYQEMTTQERDDLCGARPTR
;
A
#
# COMPACT_ATOMS: atom_id res chain seq x y z
N MET A 1 -9.85 8.28 -17.91
CA MET A 1 -8.49 7.74 -17.66
C MET A 1 -8.42 7.55 -16.16
N ASP A 2 -8.37 6.30 -15.71
CA ASP A 2 -8.40 5.95 -14.28
C ASP A 2 -7.10 6.45 -13.63
N GLY A 3 -7.15 7.15 -12.51
CA GLY A 3 -5.95 7.72 -11.86
C GLY A 3 -4.92 6.64 -11.49
N LEU A 4 -5.37 5.39 -11.37
CA LEU A 4 -4.54 4.21 -11.13
C LEU A 4 -3.70 3.81 -12.35
N ASP A 5 -4.21 4.00 -13.58
CA ASP A 5 -3.47 3.70 -14.81
C ASP A 5 -2.34 4.73 -15.05
N ASP A 6 -2.53 5.97 -14.62
CA ASP A 6 -1.50 7.03 -14.66
C ASP A 6 -0.37 6.74 -13.65
N ILE A 7 -0.71 6.32 -12.43
CA ILE A 7 0.27 5.94 -11.40
C ILE A 7 1.10 4.72 -11.81
N THR A 8 0.49 3.81 -12.56
CA THR A 8 1.13 2.56 -12.99
C THR A 8 1.80 2.68 -14.37
N ASN A 9 1.76 3.87 -14.97
CA ASN A 9 2.32 4.15 -16.30
C ASN A 9 1.75 3.19 -17.38
N GLY A 10 0.46 2.85 -17.26
CA GLY A 10 -0.25 1.93 -18.15
C GLY A 10 0.12 0.44 -17.99
N ASP A 11 0.86 0.06 -16.94
CA ASP A 11 1.15 -1.33 -16.62
C ASP A 11 -0.07 -1.99 -15.97
N GLU A 12 -0.77 -2.82 -16.75
CA GLU A 12 -2.01 -3.50 -16.33
C GLU A 12 -1.80 -4.41 -15.10
N GLU A 13 -0.67 -5.11 -14.99
CA GLU A 13 -0.38 -5.98 -13.84
C GLU A 13 -0.22 -5.15 -12.56
N ARG A 14 0.46 -4.01 -12.66
CA ARG A 14 0.60 -3.08 -11.53
C ARG A 14 -0.73 -2.42 -11.17
N ALA A 15 -1.54 -2.07 -12.16
CA ALA A 15 -2.88 -1.51 -11.93
C ALA A 15 -3.76 -2.50 -11.18
N ASP A 16 -3.75 -3.78 -11.56
CA ASP A 16 -4.50 -4.83 -10.88
C ASP A 16 -3.96 -5.17 -9.49
N ALA A 17 -2.64 -5.19 -9.32
CA ALA A 17 -2.04 -5.35 -8.00
C ALA A 17 -2.45 -4.20 -7.06
N LEU A 18 -2.50 -2.98 -7.59
CA LEU A 18 -2.90 -1.79 -6.84
C LEU A 18 -4.39 -1.80 -6.50
N ARG A 19 -5.26 -2.19 -7.45
CA ARG A 19 -6.70 -2.40 -7.20
C ARG A 19 -6.93 -3.46 -6.13
N THR A 20 -6.16 -4.53 -6.15
CA THR A 20 -6.20 -5.60 -5.14
C THR A 20 -5.77 -5.10 -3.76
N ALA A 21 -4.72 -4.29 -3.69
CA ALA A 21 -4.26 -3.68 -2.43
C ALA A 21 -5.32 -2.74 -1.84
N LEU A 22 -5.94 -1.89 -2.67
CA LEU A 22 -7.05 -1.03 -2.26
C LEU A 22 -8.26 -1.84 -1.76
N ASP A 23 -8.57 -2.96 -2.40
CA ASP A 23 -9.63 -3.85 -1.93
C ASP A 23 -9.34 -4.48 -0.56
N ARG A 24 -8.08 -4.75 -0.25
CA ARG A 24 -7.68 -5.21 1.08
C ARG A 24 -7.79 -4.09 2.11
N LEU A 25 -7.36 -2.87 1.77
CA LEU A 25 -7.48 -1.70 2.66
C LEU A 25 -8.93 -1.35 2.99
N ARG A 26 -9.85 -1.52 2.02
CA ARG A 26 -11.29 -1.34 2.25
C ARG A 26 -11.88 -2.32 3.27
N ARG A 27 -11.20 -3.44 3.52
CA ARG A 27 -11.55 -4.45 4.53
C ARG A 27 -10.68 -4.34 5.80
N SER A 28 -9.82 -3.34 5.90
CA SER A 28 -8.98 -3.15 7.09
C SER A 28 -9.80 -2.69 8.29
N ASP A 29 -9.28 -2.98 9.48
CA ASP A 29 -9.83 -2.50 10.75
C ASP A 29 -9.58 -1.01 10.97
N ASN A 30 -8.74 -0.39 10.14
CA ASN A 30 -8.45 1.03 10.21
C ASN A 30 -9.53 1.82 9.42
N PRO A 31 -10.39 2.60 10.11
CA PRO A 31 -11.49 3.30 9.45
C PRO A 31 -11.01 4.34 8.43
N LEU A 32 -9.86 4.99 8.67
CA LEU A 32 -9.30 5.99 7.75
C LEU A 32 -8.75 5.34 6.48
N LEU A 33 -8.08 4.19 6.60
CA LEU A 33 -7.60 3.45 5.43
C LEU A 33 -8.74 2.87 4.61
N ARG A 34 -9.82 2.45 5.27
CA ARG A 34 -11.04 1.99 4.59
C ARG A 34 -11.72 3.11 3.82
N GLU A 35 -11.85 4.29 4.43
CA GLU A 35 -12.41 5.49 3.80
C GLU A 35 -11.57 5.92 2.59
N MET A 36 -10.26 6.01 2.77
CA MET A 36 -9.33 6.35 1.70
C MET A 36 -9.44 5.37 0.52
N ALA A 37 -9.44 4.06 0.81
CA ALA A 37 -9.51 3.04 -0.23
C ALA A 37 -10.83 3.09 -1.02
N ALA A 38 -11.95 3.42 -0.35
CA ALA A 38 -13.22 3.66 -1.02
C ALA A 38 -13.17 4.92 -1.90
N ALA A 39 -12.71 6.05 -1.35
CA ALA A 39 -12.64 7.32 -2.06
C ALA A 39 -11.71 7.26 -3.29
N VAL A 40 -10.58 6.55 -3.20
CA VAL A 40 -9.66 6.34 -4.33
C VAL A 40 -10.31 5.49 -5.41
N ARG A 41 -11.02 4.43 -5.03
CA ARG A 41 -11.67 3.53 -5.98
C ARG A 41 -12.86 4.17 -6.70
N ASP A 42 -13.59 5.04 -6.01
CA ASP A 42 -14.72 5.78 -6.56
C ASP A 42 -14.26 7.00 -7.37
N GLY A 43 -12.94 7.22 -7.51
CA GLY A 43 -12.36 8.34 -8.25
C GLY A 43 -12.55 9.70 -7.59
N GLN A 44 -12.98 9.72 -6.32
CA GLN A 44 -13.19 10.93 -5.53
C GLN A 44 -11.89 11.49 -4.94
N LEU A 45 -10.86 10.65 -4.83
CA LEU A 45 -9.57 10.99 -4.28
C LEU A 45 -8.45 10.42 -5.16
N ASP A 46 -7.50 11.26 -5.56
CA ASP A 46 -6.29 10.77 -6.21
C ASP A 46 -5.38 10.08 -5.18
N LEU A 47 -4.89 8.87 -5.51
CA LEU A 47 -4.09 8.08 -4.59
C LEU A 47 -2.77 8.78 -4.23
N ARG A 48 -2.13 9.48 -5.19
CA ARG A 48 -0.89 10.20 -4.92
C ARG A 48 -1.16 11.35 -3.94
N GLN A 49 -2.28 12.05 -4.08
CA GLN A 49 -2.72 13.06 -3.11
C GLN A 49 -3.04 12.45 -1.74
N ALA A 50 -3.68 11.28 -1.69
CA ALA A 50 -4.00 10.59 -0.44
C ALA A 50 -2.73 10.22 0.35
N VAL A 51 -1.72 9.68 -0.34
CA VAL A 51 -0.45 9.22 0.26
C VAL A 51 0.41 10.41 0.71
N THR A 52 0.42 11.51 -0.03
CA THR A 52 1.20 12.70 0.30
C THR A 52 0.48 13.66 1.26
N GLY A 53 -0.82 13.47 1.45
CA GLY A 53 -1.64 14.23 2.38
C GLY A 53 -1.45 13.83 3.83
N THR A 54 -1.70 14.78 4.74
CA THR A 54 -1.60 14.57 6.19
C THR A 54 -2.70 13.68 6.76
N THR A 55 -3.86 13.60 6.11
CA THR A 55 -5.04 12.85 6.56
C THR A 55 -4.82 11.34 6.52
N TYR A 56 -4.24 10.82 5.44
CA TYR A 56 -4.09 9.38 5.22
C TYR A 56 -2.62 8.92 5.18
N GLY A 57 -1.68 9.83 4.91
CA GLY A 57 -0.26 9.50 4.81
C GLY A 57 0.37 8.97 6.10
N ALA A 58 -0.10 9.44 7.26
CA ALA A 58 0.36 8.92 8.56
C ALA A 58 -0.05 7.45 8.73
N GLU A 59 -1.33 7.15 8.52
CA GLU A 59 -1.90 5.80 8.64
C GLU A 59 -1.32 4.82 7.61
N LEU A 60 -1.03 5.28 6.40
CA LEU A 60 -0.37 4.47 5.37
C LEU A 60 1.10 4.19 5.69
N SER A 61 1.81 5.17 6.25
CA SER A 61 3.23 5.03 6.54
C SER A 61 3.51 4.30 7.86
N GLN A 62 2.55 4.25 8.79
CA GLN A 62 2.75 3.65 10.10
C GLN A 62 3.09 2.14 10.03
N PRO A 63 2.33 1.27 9.32
CA PRO A 63 2.69 -0.14 9.20
C PRO A 63 4.06 -0.34 8.54
N PHE A 64 4.37 0.48 7.54
CA PHE A 64 5.67 0.45 6.87
C PHE A 64 6.81 0.86 7.81
N ARG A 65 6.62 1.91 8.63
CA ARG A 65 7.60 2.33 9.65
C ARG A 65 7.82 1.22 10.67
N THR A 66 6.75 0.61 11.18
CA THR A 66 6.86 -0.52 12.12
C THR A 66 7.64 -1.68 11.51
N PHE A 67 7.31 -2.07 10.28
CA PHE A 67 8.06 -3.08 9.54
C PHE A 67 9.53 -2.70 9.35
N TRP A 68 9.80 -1.47 8.91
CA TRP A 68 11.14 -0.99 8.63
C TRP A 68 12.02 -0.93 9.90
N THR A 69 11.46 -0.50 11.03
CA THR A 69 12.16 -0.54 12.33
C THR A 69 12.51 -1.97 12.71
N ALA A 70 11.58 -2.91 12.61
CA ALA A 70 11.85 -4.32 12.89
C ALA A 70 12.91 -4.90 11.93
N TYR A 71 12.85 -4.56 10.64
CA TYR A 71 13.84 -4.96 9.64
C TYR A 71 15.24 -4.41 9.94
N GLN A 72 15.34 -3.18 10.45
CA GLN A 72 16.61 -2.59 10.84
C GLN A 72 17.25 -3.29 12.05
N GLU A 73 16.44 -3.87 12.93
CA GLU A 73 16.91 -4.66 14.09
C GLU A 73 17.29 -6.10 13.73
N MET A 74 16.82 -6.62 12.58
CA MET A 74 17.18 -7.95 12.09
C MET A 74 18.67 -8.07 11.74
N THR A 75 19.21 -9.25 12.05
CA THR A 75 20.52 -9.71 11.58
C THR A 75 20.55 -9.93 10.08
N THR A 76 21.75 -9.99 9.48
CA THR A 76 21.90 -10.28 8.05
C THR A 76 21.21 -11.58 7.64
N GLN A 77 21.29 -12.63 8.46
CA GLN A 77 20.64 -13.92 8.20
C GLN A 77 19.12 -13.80 8.18
N GLU A 78 18.52 -13.10 9.14
CA GLU A 78 17.06 -12.89 9.19
C GLU A 78 16.56 -12.06 8.01
N ARG A 79 17.37 -11.09 7.55
CA ARG A 79 17.06 -10.31 6.33
C ARG A 79 17.16 -11.15 5.07
N ASP A 80 18.15 -12.03 4.98
CA ASP A 80 18.32 -12.94 3.86
C ASP A 80 17.17 -13.98 3.81
N ASP A 81 16.72 -14.47 4.96
CA ASP A 81 15.56 -15.36 5.05
C ASP A 81 14.26 -14.63 4.67
N LEU A 82 14.11 -13.36 5.08
CA LEU A 82 12.96 -12.52 4.70
C LEU A 82 12.93 -12.19 3.20
N CYS A 83 14.08 -11.89 2.59
CA CYS A 83 14.21 -11.60 1.17
C CYS A 83 14.19 -12.87 0.30
N GLY A 84 14.60 -14.02 0.86
CA GLY A 84 14.63 -15.32 0.23
C GLY A 84 13.31 -16.09 0.31
N ALA A 85 12.41 -15.70 1.22
CA ALA A 85 11.06 -16.23 1.32
C ALA A 85 10.22 -15.81 0.10
N ARG A 86 10.28 -16.62 -0.97
CA ARG A 86 9.26 -16.62 -2.01
C ARG A 86 7.88 -16.69 -1.34
N PRO A 87 6.95 -15.77 -1.65
CA PRO A 87 5.58 -15.92 -1.17
C PRO A 87 5.00 -17.17 -1.83
N THR A 88 4.91 -18.26 -1.08
CA THR A 88 4.17 -19.45 -1.48
C THR A 88 2.71 -19.06 -1.62
N ARG A 89 2.22 -19.39 -2.82
CA ARG A 89 0.92 -19.15 -3.42
C ARG A 89 -0.25 -19.63 -2.57
#